data_AF-A0AAU5R7K1-F1
#
_entry.id   AF-A0AAU5R7K1-F1
#
_cell.length_a   1.000
_cell.length_b   1.000
_cell.length_c   1.000
_cell.angle_alpha   90.00
_cell.angle_beta   90.00
_cell.angle_gamma   90.00
#
_symmetry.space_group_name_H-M   'P 1'
#
loop_
_entity.id
_entity.type
_entity.pdbx_description
1 polymer ?
#
loop_
_entity_poly.entity_id
_entity_poly.type
_entity_poly.pdbx_seq_one_letter_code
_entity_poly.pdbx_strand_id
1 'polypeptide(L)' 'MAHHHHKSNKQVEGDPDQGHGRGMPRRPDEKRLAERVEEDREEAGLPPEEHTSD' A
#
# COMPACT_ATOMS: atom_id res chain seq x y z
N MET A 1 35.48 16.52 19.07
CA MET A 1 34.17 15.85 19.24
C MET A 1 33.51 15.83 17.89
N ALA A 2 33.43 14.65 17.25
CA ALA A 2 32.83 14.52 15.94
C ALA A 2 31.31 14.53 16.10
N HIS A 3 30.65 15.58 15.61
CA HIS A 3 29.19 15.66 15.62
C HIS A 3 28.65 14.74 14.53
N HIS A 4 28.07 13.62 14.95
CA HIS A 4 27.37 12.70 14.08
C HIS A 4 26.12 13.38 13.52
N HIS A 5 26.22 13.94 12.31
CA HIS A 5 25.10 14.54 11.59
C HIS A 5 24.22 13.46 10.93
N HIS A 6 23.57 12.62 11.72
CA HIS A 6 22.52 11.75 11.20
C HIS A 6 21.19 12.51 11.19
N LYS A 7 20.65 12.80 10.00
CA LYS A 7 19.26 13.26 9.85
C LYS A 7 18.37 12.06 10.16
N SER A 8 17.51 12.17 11.17
CA SER A 8 16.63 11.07 11.55
C SER A 8 15.58 10.84 10.47
N ASN A 9 15.45 9.61 9.96
CA ASN A 9 14.38 9.20 9.03
C ASN A 9 13.02 9.01 9.75
N LYS A 10 12.78 9.75 10.84
CA LYS A 10 11.63 9.57 11.75
C LYS A 10 10.27 9.93 11.12
N GLN A 11 10.25 10.31 9.85
CA GLN A 11 9.03 10.54 9.05
C GLN A 11 8.70 9.41 8.08
N VAL A 12 9.47 8.31 8.07
CA VAL A 12 9.22 7.12 7.23
C VAL A 12 8.53 6.02 8.04
N GLU A 13 7.78 6.38 9.07
CA GLU A 13 6.80 5.46 9.67
C GLU A 13 5.46 5.81 9.06
N GLY A 14 5.09 5.05 8.01
CA GLY A 14 3.71 5.04 7.52
C GLY A 14 2.76 4.53 8.60
N ASP A 15 1.48 4.84 8.47
CA ASP A 15 0.43 4.39 9.39
C ASP A 15 0.40 2.85 9.49
N PRO A 16 0.70 2.25 10.66
CA PRO A 16 0.74 0.81 10.83
C PRO A 16 -0.65 0.17 10.77
N ASP A 17 -1.71 0.91 11.10
CA ASP A 17 -3.09 0.41 11.13
C ASP A 17 -3.69 0.31 9.72
N GLN A 18 -3.04 0.92 8.72
CA GLN A 18 -3.45 0.93 7.32
C GLN A 18 -2.38 0.33 6.40
N GLY A 19 -1.47 -0.51 6.90
CA GLY A 19 -0.24 -0.88 6.20
C GLY A 19 -0.13 -2.33 5.72
N HIS A 20 -0.71 -2.69 4.57
CA HIS A 20 -0.23 -3.86 3.78
C HIS A 20 0.98 -3.52 2.89
N GLY A 21 1.58 -2.34 3.06
CA GLY A 21 2.71 -1.85 2.27
C GLY A 21 3.96 -1.64 3.12
N ARG A 22 5.08 -2.22 2.71
CA ARG A 22 6.41 -2.10 3.32
C ARG A 22 6.87 -0.63 3.39
N GLY A 23 6.40 0.15 4.37
CA GLY A 23 6.88 1.51 4.68
C GLY A 23 6.76 2.57 3.57
N MET A 24 6.12 2.25 2.44
CA MET A 24 5.91 3.18 1.33
C MET A 24 4.56 3.87 1.47
N PRO A 25 4.46 5.19 1.20
CA PRO A 25 3.18 5.88 1.12
C PRO A 25 2.20 5.15 0.20
N ARG A 26 0.90 5.20 0.51
CA ARG A 26 -0.13 4.65 -0.36
C ARG A 26 -0.02 5.26 -1.75
N ARG A 27 -0.30 4.44 -2.76
CA ARG A 27 -0.33 4.90 -4.14
C ARG A 27 -1.49 5.89 -4.31
N PRO A 28 -1.28 7.03 -4.98
CA PRO A 28 -2.34 8.02 -5.19
C PRO A 28 -3.47 7.48 -6.08
N ASP A 29 -3.22 6.43 -6.88
CA ASP A 29 -4.15 5.81 -7.81
C ASP A 29 -4.74 4.48 -7.29
N GLU A 30 -4.59 4.17 -6.00
CA GLU A 30 -5.00 2.88 -5.42
C GLU A 30 -6.47 2.53 -5.65
N LYS A 31 -7.38 3.51 -5.58
CA LYS A 31 -8.81 3.30 -5.87
C LYS A 31 -9.05 2.88 -7.32
N ARG A 32 -8.41 3.59 -8.26
CA ARG A 32 -8.49 3.27 -9.69
C ARG A 32 -7.88 1.92 -10.00
N LEU A 33 -6.84 1.53 -9.25
CA LEU A 33 -6.24 0.22 -9.39
C LEU A 33 -7.21 -0.88 -8.94
N ALA A 34 -7.92 -0.69 -7.83
CA ALA A 34 -8.93 -1.64 -7.36
C ALA A 34 -10.07 -1.80 -8.38
N GLU A 35 -10.57 -0.70 -8.94
CA GLU A 35 -11.60 -0.71 -10.00
C GLU A 35 -11.14 -1.51 -11.23
N ARG A 36 -9.91 -1.28 -11.69
CA ARG A 36 -9.32 -2.02 -12.83
C ARG A 36 -9.13 -3.51 -12.54
N VAL A 37 -8.71 -3.85 -11.33
CA VAL A 37 -8.55 -5.25 -10.92
C VAL A 37 -9.90 -5.99 -10.97
N GLU A 38 -10.99 -5.32 -10.59
CA GLU A 38 -12.32 -5.92 -10.68
C GLU A 38 -12.78 -6.08 -12.13
N GLU A 39 -12.60 -5.06 -12.97
CA GLU A 39 -12.87 -5.14 -14.41
C GLU A 39 -12.10 -6.29 -15.09
N ASP A 40 -10.80 -6.41 -14.80
CA ASP A 40 -9.95 -7.49 -15.33
C ASP A 40 -10.46 -8.88 -14.87
N ARG A 41 -11.03 -9.00 -13.67
CA ARG A 41 -11.63 -10.26 -13.19
C ARG A 41 -12.93 -10.59 -13.90
N GLU A 42 -13.80 -9.61 -14.08
CA GLU A 42 -15.04 -9.79 -14.83
C GLU A 42 -14.74 -10.26 -16.25
N GLU A 43 -13.77 -9.65 -16.93
CA GLU A 43 -13.33 -10.06 -18.26
C GLU A 43 -12.77 -11.49 -18.26
N ALA A 44 -12.00 -11.85 -17.23
CA ALA A 44 -11.45 -13.20 -17.07
C ALA A 44 -12.49 -14.24 -16.60
N GLY A 45 -13.72 -13.84 -16.25
CA GLY A 45 -14.74 -14.71 -15.67
C GLY A 45 -14.38 -15.24 -14.28
N LEU A 46 -13.52 -14.51 -13.56
CA LEU A 46 -13.11 -14.85 -12.20
C LEU A 46 -14.15 -14.37 -11.20
N PRO A 47 -14.36 -15.09 -10.08
CA PRO A 47 -15.20 -14.59 -9.00
C PRO A 47 -14.61 -13.30 -8.41
N PRO A 48 -15.45 -12.41 -7.84
CA PRO A 48 -14.98 -11.21 -7.16
C PRO A 48 -14.02 -11.59 -6.02
N GLU A 49 -13.07 -10.71 -5.65
CA GLU A 49 -12.28 -11.00 -4.44
C GLU A 49 -13.19 -10.99 -3.22
N GLU A 50 -13.30 -12.15 -2.60
CA GLU A 50 -13.59 -12.19 -1.19
C GLU A 50 -12.33 -11.69 -0.48
N HIS A 51 -12.41 -10.50 0.12
CA HIS A 51 -11.38 -9.99 1.01
C HIS A 51 -11.28 -10.92 2.24
N THR A 52 -10.63 -12.06 2.09
CA THR A 52 -10.25 -12.92 3.20
C THR A 52 -9.12 -12.20 3.93
N SER A 53 -9.50 -11.41 4.93
CA SER A 53 -8.58 -10.98 5.97
C SER A 53 -8.27 -12.21 6.82
N ASP A 54 -7.13 -12.84 6.59
CA ASP A 54 -6.52 -13.81 7.52
C ASP A 54 -5.57 -13.08 8.48
#